data_AF-A0AAV7V2H5-F1
#
_entry.id   AF-A0AAV7V2H5-F1
#
_cell.length_a   1.000
_cell.length_b   1.000
_cell.length_c   1.000
_cell.angle_alpha   90.00
_cell.angle_beta   90.00
_cell.angle_gamma   90.00
#
_symmetry.space_group_name_H-M   'P 1'
#
loop_
_entity.id
_entity.type
_entity.pdbx_description
1 polymer ?
#
loop_
_entity_poly.entity_id
_entity_poly.type
_entity_poly.pdbx_seq_one_letter_code
_entity_poly.pdbx_strand_id
1 'polypeptide(L)'
;MVDSFYGLTDVKGRYVLWTDVKGRYVLWTDVKGGFVLWTEVKGGSVLWTDVKGGSVLWTDVEGGFVLWTDVKGGFVLRTDVKGGFVLRTDVKSGFVLCTDVKGGFVLWTDVKSGFVLWTDVKGGFVLWTGVKGGFVLWTGVKGGFVLWTDVKGRCLLWTDVKGGFVLWTDVKSGFVLWTDVKGGFVLWTDVKSGFVLRTDVKGRYVLWTDVKGGFVLWTDVNGRYVLWTDVKGGFVLWTDVKGGFVLWTDVKGGSVLWTDVKGGFVLWTDVKSGFVLWTDVKGGFVLWTDVEGGLVLWTDVKGGFVLRTDVKGGFVLRTDVKGGFVLWTDVKGGFVLWTDVKGRFVLWTDVKGGFVLWTDVKGGFVLWTGVKGGFVLWTGVKGGFVLWTGVKGGFVLWTDVKG
;
A
#
# COMPACT_ATOMS: atom_id res chain seq x y z
N MET A 1 -54.58 4.11 12.51
CA MET A 1 -53.18 4.01 12.95
C MET A 1 -52.76 5.41 13.38
N VAL A 2 -52.51 5.62 14.67
CA VAL A 2 -51.95 6.88 15.16
C VAL A 2 -50.44 6.82 14.90
N ASP A 3 -49.93 7.71 14.07
CA ASP A 3 -48.49 7.84 13.81
C ASP A 3 -47.78 8.25 15.11
N SER A 4 -47.15 7.29 15.79
CA SER A 4 -46.47 7.55 17.07
C SER A 4 -45.12 8.26 16.82
N PHE A 5 -45.10 9.57 17.08
CA PHE A 5 -43.92 10.43 17.08
C PHE A 5 -43.40 10.58 18.52
N TYR A 6 -42.10 10.35 18.75
CA TYR A 6 -41.42 10.59 20.03
C TYR A 6 -40.35 11.67 19.82
N GLY A 7 -40.53 12.85 20.41
CA GLY A 7 -39.63 13.99 20.22
C GLY A 7 -39.38 14.76 21.51
N LEU A 8 -38.11 15.06 21.82
CA LEU A 8 -37.70 15.88 22.96
C LEU A 8 -36.67 16.94 22.56
N THR A 9 -36.82 18.14 23.11
CA THR A 9 -35.96 19.30 22.84
C THR A 9 -35.49 19.93 24.15
N ASP A 10 -34.28 20.51 24.17
CA ASP A 10 -33.74 21.29 25.30
C ASP A 10 -33.62 20.55 26.65
N VAL A 11 -33.19 19.29 26.61
CA VAL A 11 -33.02 18.48 27.82
C VAL A 11 -31.68 18.78 28.51
N LYS A 12 -31.71 19.14 29.80
CA LYS A 12 -30.52 19.44 30.61
C LYS A 12 -30.53 18.67 31.93
N GLY A 13 -29.40 18.07 32.31
CA GLY A 13 -29.27 17.41 33.61
C GLY A 13 -27.86 16.92 33.92
N ARG A 14 -27.56 16.63 35.19
CA ARG A 14 -26.28 16.00 35.55
C ARG A 14 -26.16 14.59 34.97
N TYR A 15 -27.26 13.85 35.03
CA TYR A 15 -27.46 12.53 34.44
C TYR A 15 -28.72 12.58 33.57
N VAL A 16 -28.63 12.10 32.33
CA VAL A 16 -29.77 12.03 31.42
C VAL A 16 -29.81 10.63 30.83
N LEU A 17 -30.90 9.91 31.10
CA LEU A 17 -31.03 8.48 30.78
C LEU A 17 -32.34 8.21 30.04
N TRP A 18 -32.25 7.42 28.98
CA TRP A 18 -33.41 6.84 28.30
C TRP A 18 -33.22 5.35 28.07
N THR A 19 -34.31 4.62 28.26
CA THR A 19 -34.39 3.17 28.17
C THR A 19 -35.67 2.79 27.44
N ASP A 20 -35.61 1.77 26.58
CA ASP A 20 -36.74 1.21 25.84
C ASP A 20 -37.60 2.27 25.11
N VAL A 21 -36.95 3.07 24.26
CA VAL A 21 -37.65 4.10 23.47
C VAL A 21 -38.07 3.52 22.14
N LYS A 22 -39.38 3.47 21.88
CA LYS A 22 -39.95 2.97 20.62
C LYS A 22 -40.82 4.03 19.94
N GLY A 23 -40.66 4.21 18.64
CA GLY A 23 -41.52 5.11 17.84
C GLY A 23 -41.25 5.01 16.35
N ARG A 24 -42.19 5.45 15.51
CA ARG A 24 -41.95 5.49 14.05
C ARG A 24 -40.88 6.53 13.72
N TYR A 25 -40.93 7.66 14.41
CA TYR A 25 -39.96 8.75 14.37
C TYR A 25 -39.53 9.06 15.79
N VAL A 26 -38.22 9.05 16.03
CA VAL A 26 -37.62 9.30 17.34
C VAL A 26 -36.57 10.42 17.20
N LEU A 27 -36.77 11.53 17.90
CA LEU A 27 -35.97 12.75 17.76
C LEU A 27 -35.52 13.31 19.11
N TRP A 28 -34.24 13.62 19.22
CA TRP A 28 -33.69 14.42 20.30
C TRP A 28 -32.89 15.60 19.77
N THR A 29 -33.16 16.78 20.32
CA THR A 29 -32.37 17.99 20.04
C THR A 29 -31.89 18.65 21.34
N ASP A 30 -30.72 19.27 21.29
CA ASP A 30 -30.18 20.10 22.37
C ASP A 30 -30.04 19.40 23.73
N VAL A 31 -29.60 18.14 23.72
CA VAL A 31 -29.38 17.37 24.95
C VAL A 31 -28.03 17.73 25.57
N LYS A 32 -28.03 18.17 26.83
CA LYS A 32 -26.83 18.53 27.59
C LYS A 32 -26.78 17.81 28.93
N GLY A 33 -25.69 17.10 29.22
CA GLY A 33 -25.49 16.57 30.57
C GLY A 33 -24.09 16.09 30.90
N GLY A 34 -23.82 15.86 32.19
CA GLY A 34 -22.53 15.30 32.61
C GLY A 34 -22.34 13.87 32.09
N PHE A 35 -23.39 13.06 32.22
CA PHE A 35 -23.51 11.71 31.67
C PHE A 35 -24.82 11.58 30.91
N VAL A 36 -24.76 11.12 29.66
CA VAL A 36 -25.90 10.97 28.77
C VAL A 36 -25.91 9.56 28.19
N LEU A 37 -27.00 8.81 28.37
CA LEU A 37 -27.12 7.42 27.96
C LEU A 37 -28.48 7.14 27.31
N TRP A 38 -28.44 6.51 26.14
CA TRP A 38 -29.59 5.88 25.50
C TRP A 38 -29.35 4.39 25.39
N THR A 39 -30.36 3.61 25.75
CA THR A 39 -30.39 2.15 25.62
C THR A 39 -31.68 1.71 24.96
N GLU A 40 -31.60 0.68 24.11
CA GLU A 40 -32.75 0.05 23.46
C GLU A 40 -33.64 1.05 22.71
N VAL A 41 -33.07 1.78 21.76
CA VAL A 41 -33.82 2.75 20.96
C VAL A 41 -34.20 2.13 19.63
N LYS A 42 -35.50 2.05 19.35
CA LYS A 42 -36.03 1.48 18.11
C LYS A 42 -36.95 2.45 17.37
N GLY A 43 -36.71 2.64 16.08
CA GLY A 43 -37.67 3.36 15.25
C GLY A 43 -37.44 3.31 13.76
N GLY A 44 -38.41 3.80 12.98
CA GLY A 44 -38.24 3.92 11.53
C GLY A 44 -37.12 4.91 11.19
N SER A 45 -37.16 6.08 11.82
CA SER A 45 -36.10 7.09 11.78
C SER A 45 -35.72 7.51 13.20
N VAL A 46 -34.42 7.51 13.51
CA VAL A 46 -33.87 7.86 14.83
C VAL A 46 -32.80 8.95 14.65
N LEU A 47 -33.01 10.12 15.26
CA LEU A 47 -32.18 11.30 15.08
C LEU A 47 -31.78 11.92 16.41
N TRP A 48 -30.48 12.21 16.54
CA TRP A 48 -29.93 13.05 17.59
C TRP A 48 -29.19 14.25 16.99
N THR A 49 -29.52 15.43 17.47
CA THR A 49 -28.81 16.67 17.13
C THR A 49 -28.30 17.37 18.38
N ASP A 50 -27.13 17.98 18.28
CA ASP A 50 -26.58 18.89 19.30
C ASP A 50 -26.35 18.27 20.70
N VAL A 51 -26.01 16.98 20.75
CA VAL A 51 -25.77 16.27 22.01
C VAL A 51 -24.41 16.65 22.61
N LYS A 52 -24.40 17.17 23.84
CA LYS A 52 -23.19 17.56 24.56
C LYS A 52 -23.11 16.88 25.93
N GLY A 53 -21.99 16.26 26.26
CA GLY A 53 -21.80 15.80 27.63
C GLY A 53 -20.41 15.34 28.02
N GLY A 54 -20.16 15.11 29.30
CA GLY A 54 -18.89 14.54 29.76
C GLY A 54 -18.67 13.14 29.19
N SER A 55 -19.70 12.29 29.28
CA SER A 55 -19.78 10.99 28.63
C SER A 55 -21.11 10.86 27.88
N VAL A 56 -21.07 10.38 26.64
CA VAL A 56 -22.25 10.19 25.78
C VAL A 56 -22.26 8.77 25.20
N LEU A 57 -23.27 7.99 25.55
CA LEU A 57 -23.36 6.56 25.25
C LEU A 57 -24.66 6.23 24.51
N TRP A 58 -24.56 5.37 23.50
CA TRP A 58 -25.69 4.73 22.85
C TRP A 58 -25.46 3.21 22.80
N THR A 59 -26.44 2.43 23.24
CA THR A 59 -26.43 0.98 23.11
C THR A 59 -27.74 0.52 22.48
N ASP A 60 -27.66 -0.50 21.63
CA ASP A 60 -28.83 -1.15 21.01
C ASP A 60 -29.75 -0.16 20.28
N VAL A 61 -29.19 0.50 19.26
CA VAL A 61 -29.94 1.44 18.42
C VAL A 61 -30.32 0.75 17.12
N GLU A 62 -31.61 0.61 16.86
CA GLU A 62 -32.13 0.01 15.64
C GLU A 62 -33.06 0.97 14.89
N GLY A 63 -32.81 1.15 13.58
CA GLY A 63 -33.79 1.81 12.74
C GLY A 63 -33.59 1.68 11.24
N GLY A 64 -34.54 2.17 10.45
CA GLY A 64 -34.37 2.28 8.99
C GLY A 64 -33.33 3.35 8.65
N PHE A 65 -33.41 4.49 9.34
CA PHE A 65 -32.49 5.61 9.24
C PHE A 65 -32.01 6.03 10.63
N VAL A 66 -30.70 6.07 10.85
CA VAL A 66 -30.10 6.48 12.12
C VAL A 66 -29.08 7.56 11.87
N LEU A 67 -29.27 8.75 12.47
CA LEU A 67 -28.41 9.91 12.25
C LEU A 67 -28.03 10.57 13.58
N TRP A 68 -26.76 10.95 13.67
CA TRP A 68 -26.25 11.82 14.73
C TRP A 68 -25.49 13.00 14.14
N THR A 69 -25.82 14.21 14.61
CA THR A 69 -25.12 15.44 14.24
C THR A 69 -24.66 16.17 15.50
N ASP A 70 -23.51 16.85 15.40
CA ASP A 70 -22.98 17.73 16.44
C ASP A 70 -22.83 17.09 17.83
N VAL A 71 -22.18 15.93 17.87
CA VAL A 71 -21.93 15.21 19.13
C VAL A 71 -20.62 15.65 19.75
N LYS A 72 -20.69 16.22 20.96
CA LYS A 72 -19.52 16.68 21.71
C LYS A 72 -19.42 15.99 23.06
N GLY A 73 -18.25 15.50 23.43
CA GLY A 73 -18.04 15.05 24.81
C GLY A 73 -16.65 14.61 25.18
N GLY A 74 -16.39 14.33 26.46
CA GLY A 74 -15.10 13.77 26.87
C GLY A 74 -14.92 12.35 26.33
N PHE A 75 -15.96 11.54 26.47
CA PHE A 75 -16.02 10.15 26.02
C PHE A 75 -17.30 9.91 25.21
N VAL A 76 -17.17 9.31 24.03
CA VAL A 76 -18.32 8.93 23.20
C VAL A 76 -18.23 7.45 22.83
N LEU A 77 -19.22 6.66 23.25
CA LEU A 77 -19.30 5.23 22.97
C LEU A 77 -20.60 4.90 22.25
N ARG A 78 -20.51 3.97 21.28
CA ARG A 78 -21.65 3.35 20.62
C ARG A 78 -21.42 1.87 20.47
N THR A 79 -22.44 1.09 20.79
CA THR A 79 -22.46 -0.35 20.60
C THR A 79 -23.78 -0.75 19.93
N ASP A 80 -23.72 -1.78 19.09
CA ASP A 80 -24.89 -2.44 18.51
C ASP A 80 -25.84 -1.48 17.77
N VAL A 81 -25.29 -0.79 16.77
CA VAL A 81 -26.07 0.11 15.91
C VAL A 81 -26.47 -0.61 14.63
N LYS A 82 -27.77 -0.72 14.36
CA LYS A 82 -28.30 -1.33 13.13
C LYS A 82 -29.18 -0.33 12.37
N GLY A 83 -28.87 -0.17 11.09
CA GLY A 83 -29.51 0.79 10.20
C GLY A 83 -29.75 0.24 8.79
N GLY A 84 -30.75 0.75 8.07
CA GLY A 84 -30.63 0.81 6.60
C GLY A 84 -29.56 1.83 6.23
N PHE A 85 -29.65 3.01 6.84
CA PHE A 85 -28.66 4.10 6.78
C PHE A 85 -28.18 4.44 8.18
N VAL A 86 -26.86 4.49 8.38
CA VAL A 86 -26.21 4.91 9.62
C VAL A 86 -25.28 6.06 9.31
N LEU A 87 -25.65 7.27 9.73
CA LEU A 87 -24.94 8.50 9.39
C LEU A 87 -24.45 9.20 10.65
N ARG A 88 -23.24 9.75 10.58
CA ARG A 88 -22.71 10.61 11.63
C ARG A 88 -21.91 11.75 11.06
N THR A 89 -22.16 12.94 11.60
CA THR A 89 -21.41 14.14 11.29
C THR A 89 -20.97 14.84 12.58
N ASP A 90 -19.86 15.59 12.48
CA ASP A 90 -19.40 16.54 13.50
C ASP A 90 -19.24 15.95 14.90
N VAL A 91 -18.24 15.11 15.06
CA VAL A 91 -17.91 14.49 16.34
C VAL A 91 -16.67 15.13 16.93
N LYS A 92 -16.77 15.63 18.15
CA LYS A 92 -15.61 16.15 18.88
C LYS A 92 -15.53 15.51 20.26
N SER A 93 -14.50 14.72 20.51
CA SER A 93 -14.30 14.15 21.84
C SER A 93 -12.87 13.85 22.23
N GLY A 94 -12.62 13.56 23.50
CA GLY A 94 -11.34 12.96 23.92
C GLY A 94 -11.18 11.53 23.40
N PHE A 95 -12.26 10.75 23.43
CA PHE A 95 -12.33 9.36 22.99
C PHE A 95 -13.60 9.09 22.17
N VAL A 96 -13.48 8.38 21.05
CA VAL A 96 -14.60 7.81 20.28
C VAL A 96 -14.42 6.31 20.16
N LEU A 97 -15.40 5.54 20.63
CA LEU A 97 -15.46 4.09 20.49
C LEU A 97 -16.76 3.72 19.80
N CYS A 98 -16.70 2.90 18.75
CA CYS A 98 -17.87 2.43 18.02
C CYS A 98 -17.71 0.97 17.65
N THR A 99 -18.59 0.13 18.16
CA THR A 99 -18.57 -1.32 17.93
C THR A 99 -19.87 -1.79 17.29
N ASP A 100 -19.79 -2.87 16.51
CA ASP A 100 -20.95 -3.59 15.97
C ASP A 100 -21.93 -2.71 15.19
N VAL A 101 -21.41 -1.94 14.24
CA VAL A 101 -22.23 -1.10 13.35
C VAL A 101 -22.61 -1.89 12.10
N LYS A 102 -23.90 -2.07 11.85
CA LYS A 102 -24.43 -2.75 10.65
C LYS A 102 -25.35 -1.80 9.88
N GLY A 103 -25.05 -1.58 8.60
CA GLY A 103 -25.81 -0.66 7.74
C GLY A 103 -25.89 -1.14 6.30
N GLY A 104 -26.95 -0.82 5.55
CA GLY A 104 -26.85 -0.82 4.09
C GLY A 104 -25.83 0.23 3.62
N PHE A 105 -25.91 1.42 4.24
CA PHE A 105 -24.99 2.54 4.06
C PHE A 105 -24.51 3.04 5.43
N VAL A 106 -23.19 3.15 5.62
CA VAL A 106 -22.57 3.66 6.84
C VAL A 106 -21.64 4.82 6.47
N LEU A 107 -21.86 6.00 7.03
CA LEU A 107 -21.05 7.20 6.76
C LEU A 107 -20.68 7.91 8.05
N TRP A 108 -19.41 8.29 8.13
CA TRP A 108 -18.83 9.07 9.22
C TRP A 108 -18.07 10.26 8.64
N THR A 109 -18.45 11.46 9.05
CA THR A 109 -17.78 12.70 8.63
C THR A 109 -17.32 13.51 9.83
N ASP A 110 -16.20 14.22 9.65
CA ASP A 110 -15.69 15.23 10.59
C ASP A 110 -15.53 14.73 12.04
N VAL A 111 -14.84 13.60 12.19
CA VAL A 111 -14.51 13.03 13.50
C VAL A 111 -13.19 13.60 13.99
N LYS A 112 -13.21 14.32 15.12
CA LYS A 112 -12.01 14.87 15.78
C LYS A 112 -11.88 14.31 17.18
N SER A 113 -10.83 13.52 17.43
CA SER A 113 -10.62 12.96 18.76
C SER A 113 -9.18 12.68 19.15
N GLY A 114 -8.87 12.60 20.45
CA GLY A 114 -7.57 12.14 20.92
C GLY A 114 -7.33 10.67 20.55
N PHE A 115 -8.35 9.84 20.73
CA PHE A 115 -8.34 8.41 20.44
C PHE A 115 -9.63 8.00 19.73
N VAL A 116 -9.51 7.19 18.67
CA VAL A 116 -10.66 6.67 17.96
C VAL A 116 -10.50 5.19 17.66
N LEU A 117 -11.55 4.42 17.93
CA LEU A 117 -11.64 3.00 17.62
C LEU A 117 -12.98 2.67 16.96
N TRP A 118 -12.92 2.01 15.82
CA TRP A 118 -14.05 1.32 15.20
C TRP A 118 -13.79 -0.17 15.12
N THR A 119 -14.74 -0.97 15.57
CA THR A 119 -14.69 -2.43 15.46
C THR A 119 -15.97 -2.96 14.81
N ASP A 120 -15.82 -4.01 14.00
CA ASP A 120 -16.93 -4.78 13.43
C ASP A 120 -17.96 -3.96 12.65
N VAL A 121 -17.47 -3.06 11.78
CA VAL A 121 -18.33 -2.25 10.91
C VAL A 121 -18.65 -3.02 9.64
N LYS A 122 -19.94 -3.23 9.37
CA LYS A 122 -20.43 -3.99 8.21
C LYS A 122 -21.44 -3.16 7.43
N GLY A 123 -21.27 -3.08 6.11
CA GLY A 123 -22.33 -2.57 5.26
C GLY A 123 -22.13 -2.70 3.76
N GLY A 124 -23.15 -2.37 2.97
CA GLY A 124 -23.00 -2.33 1.50
C GLY A 124 -21.98 -1.27 1.09
N PHE A 125 -22.13 -0.07 1.66
CA PHE A 125 -21.20 1.06 1.53
C PHE A 125 -20.74 1.52 2.90
N VAL A 126 -19.43 1.67 3.08
CA VAL A 126 -18.84 2.13 4.34
C VAL A 126 -17.83 3.25 4.05
N LEU A 127 -18.13 4.46 4.52
CA LEU A 127 -17.37 5.67 4.20
C LEU A 127 -16.94 6.41 5.47
N TRP A 128 -15.68 6.83 5.50
CA TRP A 128 -15.16 7.78 6.48
C TRP A 128 -14.51 8.95 5.76
N THR A 129 -14.87 10.17 6.17
CA THR A 129 -14.30 11.41 5.64
C THR A 129 -13.87 12.34 6.77
N GLY A 130 -12.70 12.94 6.65
CA GLY A 130 -12.26 13.98 7.59
C GLY A 130 -12.01 13.49 9.02
N VAL A 131 -11.39 12.32 9.18
CA VAL A 131 -11.04 11.77 10.50
C VAL A 131 -9.71 12.33 10.96
N LYS A 132 -9.70 13.01 12.12
CA LYS A 132 -8.49 13.56 12.74
C LYS A 132 -8.34 13.03 14.16
N GLY A 133 -7.22 12.41 14.48
CA GLY A 133 -6.94 12.07 15.87
C GLY A 133 -5.52 11.71 16.24
N GLY A 134 -5.25 11.60 17.54
CA GLY A 134 -3.93 11.18 18.01
C GLY A 134 -3.64 9.74 17.60
N PHE A 135 -4.54 8.84 17.99
CA PHE A 135 -4.50 7.41 17.65
C PHE A 135 -5.83 7.00 17.02
N VAL A 136 -5.79 6.33 15.87
CA VAL A 136 -7.00 5.91 15.15
C VAL A 136 -6.87 4.46 14.71
N LEU A 137 -7.83 3.63 15.10
CA LEU A 137 -7.85 2.19 14.84
C LEU A 137 -9.17 1.77 14.19
N TRP A 138 -9.07 0.99 13.12
CA TRP A 138 -10.18 0.26 12.52
C TRP A 138 -9.88 -1.24 12.55
N THR A 139 -10.83 -2.03 13.04
CA THR A 139 -10.76 -3.49 13.04
C THR A 139 -12.04 -4.09 12.46
N GLY A 140 -11.90 -5.12 11.62
CA GLY A 140 -13.04 -5.89 11.13
C GLY A 140 -14.02 -5.10 10.27
N VAL A 141 -13.54 -4.31 9.32
CA VAL A 141 -14.40 -3.54 8.41
C VAL A 141 -14.75 -4.37 7.19
N LYS A 142 -16.05 -4.55 6.90
CA LYS A 142 -16.52 -5.31 5.74
C LYS A 142 -17.55 -4.54 4.94
N GLY A 143 -17.38 -4.48 3.62
CA GLY A 143 -18.45 -3.99 2.76
C GLY A 143 -18.27 -4.18 1.27
N GLY A 144 -19.31 -3.91 0.48
CA GLY A 144 -19.20 -3.93 -0.98
C GLY A 144 -18.23 -2.85 -1.48
N PHE A 145 -18.37 -1.66 -0.91
CA PHE A 145 -17.50 -0.50 -1.15
C PHE A 145 -17.05 0.09 0.19
N VAL A 146 -15.75 0.26 0.38
CA VAL A 146 -15.16 0.80 1.60
C VAL A 146 -14.19 1.94 1.24
N LEU A 147 -14.40 3.12 1.84
CA LEU A 147 -13.64 4.32 1.52
C LEU A 147 -13.22 5.08 2.77
N TRP A 148 -11.96 5.50 2.81
CA TRP A 148 -11.45 6.50 3.73
C TRP A 148 -10.89 7.69 2.95
N THR A 149 -11.30 8.89 3.31
CA THR A 149 -10.74 10.14 2.78
C THR A 149 -10.31 11.07 3.92
N ASP A 150 -9.21 11.79 3.70
CA ASP A 150 -8.72 12.83 4.62
C ASP A 150 -8.48 12.33 6.05
N VAL A 151 -7.77 11.21 6.20
CA VAL A 151 -7.44 10.64 7.51
C VAL A 151 -6.10 11.18 8.01
N LYS A 152 -6.11 11.82 9.17
CA LYS A 152 -4.91 12.43 9.78
C LYS A 152 -4.73 11.98 11.22
N GLY A 153 -3.52 11.60 11.59
CA GLY A 153 -3.22 11.34 12.99
C GLY A 153 -1.76 11.08 13.32
N ARG A 154 -1.41 10.81 14.58
CA ARG A 154 -0.02 10.43 14.92
C ARG A 154 0.25 8.96 14.63
N CYS A 155 -0.74 8.10 14.88
CA CYS A 155 -0.70 6.67 14.59
C CYS A 155 -2.05 6.23 14.01
N LEU A 156 -2.01 5.53 12.87
CA LEU A 156 -3.18 5.00 12.18
C LEU A 156 -3.01 3.50 11.94
N LEU A 157 -4.01 2.71 12.28
CA LEU A 157 -4.00 1.25 12.13
C LEU A 157 -5.31 0.75 11.53
N TRP A 158 -5.19 -0.07 10.48
CA TRP A 158 -6.28 -0.84 9.89
C TRP A 158 -5.97 -2.33 9.96
N THR A 159 -6.93 -3.10 10.43
CA THR A 159 -6.85 -4.56 10.53
C THR A 159 -8.12 -5.18 9.97
N ASP A 160 -7.99 -6.29 9.24
CA ASP A 160 -9.11 -7.07 8.70
C ASP A 160 -10.11 -6.25 7.87
N VAL A 161 -9.61 -5.55 6.85
CA VAL A 161 -10.47 -4.79 5.93
C VAL A 161 -10.82 -5.64 4.72
N LYS A 162 -12.12 -5.85 4.47
CA LYS A 162 -12.61 -6.67 3.35
C LYS A 162 -13.65 -5.92 2.53
N GLY A 163 -13.49 -5.91 1.21
CA GLY A 163 -14.57 -5.44 0.36
C GLY A 163 -14.41 -5.65 -1.14
N GLY A 164 -15.47 -5.41 -1.91
CA GLY A 164 -15.38 -5.46 -3.37
C GLY A 164 -14.43 -4.39 -3.90
N PHE A 165 -14.58 -3.17 -3.39
CA PHE A 165 -13.72 -2.02 -3.61
C PHE A 165 -13.27 -1.46 -2.28
N VAL A 166 -11.96 -1.22 -2.13
CA VAL A 166 -11.38 -0.65 -0.91
C VAL A 166 -10.43 0.47 -1.30
N LEU A 167 -10.71 1.69 -0.84
CA LEU A 167 -10.00 2.90 -1.24
C LEU A 167 -9.58 3.73 -0.02
N TRP A 168 -8.34 4.20 -0.02
CA TRP A 168 -7.86 5.24 0.89
C TRP A 168 -7.29 6.40 0.09
N THR A 169 -7.69 7.61 0.45
CA THR A 169 -7.16 8.84 -0.12
C THR A 169 -6.72 9.81 0.98
N ASP A 170 -5.63 10.54 0.75
CA ASP A 170 -5.14 11.59 1.66
C ASP A 170 -4.89 11.12 3.10
N VAL A 171 -4.08 10.08 3.25
CA VAL A 171 -3.70 9.55 4.58
C VAL A 171 -2.40 10.20 5.05
N LYS A 172 -2.44 10.90 6.19
CA LYS A 172 -1.27 11.61 6.75
C LYS A 172 -1.00 11.20 8.19
N SER A 173 0.17 10.63 8.47
CA SER A 173 0.50 10.22 9.85
C SER A 173 1.98 10.15 10.20
N GLY A 174 2.32 10.09 11.49
CA GLY A 174 3.66 9.68 11.92
C GLY A 174 3.94 8.21 11.63
N PHE A 175 2.94 7.36 11.86
CA PHE A 175 2.99 5.91 11.66
C PHE A 175 1.69 5.40 11.04
N VAL A 176 1.79 4.56 10.01
CA VAL A 176 0.65 3.86 9.43
C VAL A 176 0.90 2.37 9.26
N LEU A 177 -0.07 1.56 9.69
CA LEU A 177 -0.08 0.13 9.52
C LEU A 177 -1.39 -0.35 8.90
N TRP A 178 -1.29 -1.15 7.84
CA TRP A 178 -2.40 -1.92 7.28
C TRP A 178 -2.08 -3.41 7.36
N THR A 179 -3.03 -4.19 7.87
CA THR A 179 -2.92 -5.66 7.96
C THR A 179 -4.18 -6.30 7.42
N ASP A 180 -4.03 -7.41 6.68
CA ASP A 180 -5.13 -8.23 6.18
C ASP A 180 -6.17 -7.46 5.35
N VAL A 181 -5.69 -6.76 4.31
CA VAL A 181 -6.56 -6.03 3.39
C VAL A 181 -6.92 -6.92 2.21
N LYS A 182 -8.21 -7.21 2.02
CA LYS A 182 -8.70 -8.08 0.95
C LYS A 182 -9.77 -7.38 0.10
N GLY A 183 -9.62 -7.36 -1.21
CA GLY A 183 -10.70 -6.90 -2.08
C GLY A 183 -10.56 -7.15 -3.57
N GLY A 184 -11.63 -6.94 -4.34
CA GLY A 184 -11.57 -7.04 -5.79
C GLY A 184 -10.66 -5.96 -6.39
N PHE A 185 -10.85 -4.73 -5.93
CA PHE A 185 -10.03 -3.57 -6.27
C PHE A 185 -9.58 -2.90 -4.98
N VAL A 186 -8.28 -2.67 -4.84
CA VAL A 186 -7.68 -2.06 -3.66
C VAL A 186 -6.75 -0.93 -4.10
N LEU A 187 -7.02 0.30 -3.64
CA LEU A 187 -6.31 1.50 -4.06
C LEU A 187 -5.93 2.37 -2.87
N TRP A 188 -4.70 2.88 -2.90
CA TRP A 188 -4.24 3.94 -2.01
C TRP A 188 -3.65 5.10 -2.81
N THR A 189 -4.10 6.30 -2.49
CA THR A 189 -3.60 7.55 -3.07
C THR A 189 -3.15 8.51 -1.97
N ASP A 190 -2.06 9.23 -2.21
CA ASP A 190 -1.58 10.32 -1.35
C ASP A 190 -1.34 9.89 0.10
N VAL A 191 -0.48 8.89 0.29
CA VAL A 191 -0.10 8.42 1.62
C VAL A 191 1.20 9.10 2.03
N LYS A 192 1.16 9.92 3.09
CA LYS A 192 2.35 10.60 3.64
C LYS A 192 2.57 10.16 5.08
N SER A 193 3.66 9.46 5.36
CA SER A 193 3.98 9.08 6.73
C SER A 193 5.46 8.90 7.04
N GLY A 194 5.87 9.13 8.30
CA GLY A 194 7.22 8.79 8.73
C GLY A 194 7.54 7.30 8.57
N PHE A 195 6.56 6.44 8.86
CA PHE A 195 6.67 4.99 8.75
C PHE A 195 5.39 4.39 8.17
N VAL A 196 5.52 3.58 7.12
CA VAL A 196 4.41 2.87 6.47
C VAL A 196 4.72 1.38 6.46
N LEU A 197 3.87 0.57 7.08
CA LEU A 197 3.94 -0.89 7.04
C LEU A 197 2.65 -1.50 6.52
N ARG A 198 2.79 -2.48 5.64
CA ARG A 198 1.67 -3.23 5.09
C ARG A 198 1.97 -4.70 5.01
N THR A 199 1.01 -5.49 5.47
CA THR A 199 1.09 -6.95 5.43
C THR A 199 -0.21 -7.53 4.88
N ASP A 200 -0.10 -8.61 4.12
CA ASP A 200 -1.23 -9.39 3.61
C ASP A 200 -2.25 -8.58 2.80
N VAL A 201 -1.78 -7.97 1.72
CA VAL A 201 -2.67 -7.27 0.78
C VAL A 201 -3.03 -8.19 -0.38
N LYS A 202 -4.31 -8.49 -0.53
CA LYS A 202 -4.81 -9.41 -1.56
C LYS A 202 -5.91 -8.76 -2.39
N GLY A 203 -5.77 -8.74 -3.71
CA GLY A 203 -6.87 -8.34 -4.58
C GLY A 203 -6.65 -8.55 -6.07
N ARG A 204 -7.71 -8.48 -6.88
CA ARG A 204 -7.54 -8.64 -8.35
C ARG A 204 -6.70 -7.48 -8.90
N TYR A 205 -7.00 -6.27 -8.46
CA TYR A 205 -6.24 -5.06 -8.76
C TYR A 205 -5.75 -4.45 -7.46
N VAL A 206 -4.46 -4.17 -7.37
CA VAL A 206 -3.84 -3.54 -6.21
C VAL A 206 -2.95 -2.40 -6.69
N LEU A 207 -3.33 -1.17 -6.32
CA LEU A 207 -2.72 0.05 -6.86
C LEU A 207 -2.31 1.00 -5.74
N TRP A 208 -1.12 1.58 -5.88
CA TRP A 208 -0.60 2.63 -5.03
C TRP A 208 -0.10 3.80 -5.85
N THR A 209 -0.50 5.00 -5.46
CA THR A 209 -0.01 6.24 -6.04
C THR A 209 0.42 7.21 -4.94
N ASP A 210 1.52 7.92 -5.18
CA ASP A 210 2.00 9.00 -4.29
C ASP A 210 2.24 8.56 -2.84
N VAL A 211 3.07 7.54 -2.65
CA VAL A 211 3.47 7.10 -1.30
C VAL A 211 4.77 7.78 -0.91
N LYS A 212 4.74 8.58 0.16
CA LYS A 212 5.91 9.31 0.66
C LYS A 212 6.17 8.97 2.13
N GLY A 213 7.37 8.52 2.47
CA GLY A 213 7.72 8.30 3.86
C GLY A 213 9.18 8.06 4.20
N GLY A 214 9.53 8.06 5.49
CA GLY A 214 10.90 7.77 5.92
C GLY A 214 11.25 6.30 5.70
N PHE A 215 10.35 5.42 6.14
CA PHE A 215 10.43 3.97 5.95
C PHE A 215 9.13 3.46 5.34
N VAL A 216 9.24 2.63 4.31
CA VAL A 216 8.09 2.08 3.60
C VAL A 216 8.30 0.59 3.35
N LEU A 217 7.47 -0.25 3.97
CA LEU A 217 7.58 -1.71 3.94
C LEU A 217 6.26 -2.34 3.48
N TRP A 218 6.36 -3.21 2.48
CA TRP A 218 5.28 -4.08 2.03
C TRP A 218 5.69 -5.55 2.11
N THR A 219 4.80 -6.37 2.66
CA THR A 219 4.94 -7.82 2.73
C THR A 219 3.67 -8.50 2.22
N ASP A 220 3.84 -9.64 1.53
CA ASP A 220 2.75 -10.50 1.08
C ASP A 220 1.68 -9.78 0.26
N VAL A 221 2.11 -9.17 -0.85
CA VAL A 221 1.20 -8.51 -1.79
C VAL A 221 0.86 -9.46 -2.92
N ASN A 222 -0.42 -9.77 -3.09
CA ASN A 222 -0.88 -10.68 -4.14
C ASN A 222 -2.02 -10.05 -4.97
N GLY A 223 -1.87 -10.07 -6.30
CA GLY A 223 -2.98 -9.75 -7.17
C GLY A 223 -2.84 -10.19 -8.61
N ARG A 224 -3.84 -9.93 -9.46
CA ARG A 224 -3.66 -10.15 -10.90
C ARG A 224 -2.85 -9.01 -11.51
N TYR A 225 -3.14 -7.78 -11.08
CA TYR A 225 -2.42 -6.57 -11.44
C TYR A 225 -1.98 -5.87 -10.16
N VAL A 226 -0.68 -5.59 -10.07
CA VAL A 226 -0.08 -4.93 -8.91
C VAL A 226 0.78 -3.77 -9.41
N LEU A 227 0.42 -2.54 -9.04
CA LEU A 227 1.04 -1.33 -9.58
C LEU A 227 1.39 -0.35 -8.44
N TRP A 228 2.62 0.15 -8.47
CA TRP A 228 3.09 1.26 -7.66
C TRP A 228 3.58 2.40 -8.53
N THR A 229 3.17 3.62 -8.20
CA THR A 229 3.58 4.85 -8.88
C THR A 229 3.97 5.89 -7.84
N ASP A 230 5.08 6.59 -8.09
CA ASP A 230 5.57 7.69 -7.25
C ASP A 230 5.81 7.29 -5.78
N VAL A 231 6.69 6.32 -5.58
CA VAL A 231 7.09 5.88 -4.23
C VAL A 231 8.38 6.59 -3.83
N LYS A 232 8.34 7.37 -2.75
CA LYS A 232 9.50 8.10 -2.22
C LYS A 232 9.75 7.74 -0.76
N GLY A 233 10.97 7.31 -0.44
CA GLY A 233 11.35 7.21 0.96
C GLY A 233 12.81 6.96 1.27
N GLY A 234 13.22 7.17 2.53
CA GLY A 234 14.60 6.94 2.96
C GLY A 234 15.01 5.48 2.79
N PHE A 235 14.15 4.57 3.25
CA PHE A 235 14.26 3.13 3.07
C PHE A 235 12.95 2.56 2.54
N VAL A 236 13.03 1.77 1.47
CA VAL A 236 11.87 1.16 0.82
C VAL A 236 12.13 -0.32 0.60
N LEU A 237 11.23 -1.18 1.09
CA LEU A 237 11.36 -2.63 1.00
C LEU A 237 10.04 -3.28 0.57
N TRP A 238 10.12 -4.16 -0.43
CA TRP A 238 9.05 -5.07 -0.82
C TRP A 238 9.49 -6.52 -0.65
N THR A 239 8.62 -7.32 -0.06
CA THR A 239 8.84 -8.76 0.14
C THR A 239 7.60 -9.53 -0.33
N ASP A 240 7.81 -10.68 -0.98
CA ASP A 240 6.75 -11.61 -1.39
C ASP A 240 5.65 -10.98 -2.26
N VAL A 241 6.05 -10.30 -3.34
CA VAL A 241 5.12 -9.71 -4.31
C VAL A 241 4.78 -10.73 -5.40
N LYS A 242 3.50 -11.09 -5.52
CA LYS A 242 2.99 -12.07 -6.49
C LYS A 242 1.96 -11.42 -7.41
N GLY A 243 2.16 -11.50 -8.72
CA GLY A 243 1.25 -10.89 -9.69
C GLY A 243 1.19 -11.53 -11.07
N GLY A 244 0.06 -11.40 -11.78
CA GLY A 244 0.05 -11.67 -13.22
C GLY A 244 0.87 -10.61 -13.98
N PHE A 245 0.64 -9.35 -13.63
CA PHE A 245 1.36 -8.17 -14.07
C PHE A 245 1.78 -7.36 -12.84
N VAL A 246 3.06 -7.02 -12.75
CA VAL A 246 3.62 -6.26 -11.64
C VAL A 246 4.45 -5.10 -12.21
N LEU A 247 4.12 -3.87 -11.79
CA LEU A 247 4.75 -2.65 -12.30
C LEU A 247 5.11 -1.69 -11.16
N TRP A 248 6.33 -1.17 -11.19
CA TRP A 248 6.78 -0.04 -10.39
C TRP A 248 7.24 1.09 -11.31
N THR A 249 6.79 2.30 -11.01
CA THR A 249 7.19 3.52 -11.71
C THR A 249 7.58 4.59 -10.71
N ASP A 250 8.66 5.32 -10.98
CA ASP A 250 9.12 6.45 -10.19
C ASP A 250 9.40 6.10 -8.72
N VAL A 251 10.30 5.14 -8.50
CA VAL A 251 10.71 4.75 -7.15
C VAL A 251 12.00 5.49 -6.77
N LYS A 252 11.93 6.32 -5.72
CA LYS A 252 13.06 7.12 -5.25
C LYS A 252 13.37 6.86 -3.78
N GLY A 253 14.64 6.66 -3.43
CA GLY A 253 15.01 6.53 -2.03
C GLY A 253 16.49 6.54 -1.69
N GLY A 254 16.82 6.39 -0.40
CA GLY A 254 18.21 6.18 0.03
C GLY A 254 18.66 4.73 -0.13
N SER A 255 17.74 3.80 0.15
CA SER A 255 17.89 2.36 -0.08
C SER A 255 16.58 1.76 -0.55
N VAL A 256 16.63 0.95 -1.61
CA VAL A 256 15.45 0.32 -2.19
C VAL A 256 15.70 -1.17 -2.42
N LEU A 257 14.87 -2.02 -1.82
CA LEU A 257 15.05 -3.47 -1.79
C LEU A 257 13.79 -4.18 -2.26
N TRP A 258 13.96 -5.21 -3.10
CA TRP A 258 12.89 -6.13 -3.48
C TRP A 258 13.34 -7.57 -3.26
N THR A 259 12.51 -8.36 -2.60
CA THR A 259 12.73 -9.81 -2.41
C THR A 259 11.50 -10.61 -2.84
N ASP A 260 11.73 -11.76 -3.47
CA ASP A 260 10.69 -12.71 -3.84
C ASP A 260 9.57 -12.14 -4.73
N VAL A 261 9.95 -11.42 -5.79
CA VAL A 261 9.01 -10.90 -6.78
C VAL A 261 8.72 -11.96 -7.83
N LYS A 262 7.44 -12.34 -7.97
CA LYS A 262 6.99 -13.37 -8.91
C LYS A 262 5.87 -12.83 -9.79
N GLY A 263 5.99 -12.92 -11.12
CA GLY A 263 4.86 -12.66 -11.99
C GLY A 263 5.01 -12.98 -13.47
N GLY A 264 3.90 -12.95 -14.22
CA GLY A 264 3.94 -13.20 -15.67
C GLY A 264 4.74 -12.11 -16.41
N PHE A 265 4.47 -10.86 -16.06
CA PHE A 265 5.17 -9.67 -16.50
C PHE A 265 5.60 -8.86 -15.28
N VAL A 266 6.87 -8.47 -15.23
CA VAL A 266 7.42 -7.67 -14.13
C VAL A 266 8.24 -6.52 -14.72
N LEU A 267 7.86 -5.29 -14.39
CA LEU A 267 8.44 -4.06 -14.95
C LEU A 267 8.81 -3.07 -13.84
N TRP A 268 10.01 -2.50 -13.93
CA TRP A 268 10.44 -1.34 -13.16
C TRP A 268 10.84 -0.22 -14.10
N THR A 269 10.37 1.00 -13.84
CA THR A 269 10.76 2.20 -14.58
C THR A 269 11.16 3.29 -13.58
N ASP A 270 12.24 4.03 -13.89
CA ASP A 270 12.71 5.19 -13.13
C ASP A 270 12.97 4.89 -11.65
N VAL A 271 13.94 4.00 -11.38
CA VAL A 271 14.37 3.67 -10.03
C VAL A 271 15.63 4.46 -9.68
N LYS A 272 15.57 5.34 -8.67
CA LYS A 272 16.70 6.16 -8.22
C LYS A 272 17.00 5.96 -6.75
N SER A 273 18.16 5.41 -6.41
CA SER A 273 18.54 5.26 -5.00
C SER A 273 20.04 5.11 -4.75
N GLY A 274 20.53 5.53 -3.59
CA GLY A 274 21.92 5.30 -3.20
C GLY A 274 22.31 3.82 -3.21
N PHE A 275 21.40 2.96 -2.74
CA PHE A 275 21.52 1.51 -2.77
C PHE A 275 20.28 0.86 -3.38
N VAL A 276 20.47 -0.10 -4.29
CA VAL A 276 19.38 -0.87 -4.88
C VAL A 276 19.71 -2.35 -4.89
N LEU A 277 18.79 -3.18 -4.39
CA LEU A 277 18.93 -4.64 -4.36
C LEU A 277 17.63 -5.31 -4.82
N TRP A 278 17.78 -6.28 -5.71
CA TRP A 278 16.72 -7.23 -6.04
C TRP A 278 17.20 -8.66 -5.85
N THR A 279 16.39 -9.45 -5.15
CA THR A 279 16.65 -10.87 -4.88
C THR A 279 15.44 -11.70 -5.32
N ASP A 280 15.70 -12.84 -5.97
CA ASP A 280 14.68 -13.84 -6.29
C ASP A 280 13.54 -13.35 -7.21
N VAL A 281 13.89 -12.58 -8.25
CA VAL A 281 12.92 -12.09 -9.24
C VAL A 281 12.63 -13.17 -10.28
N LYS A 282 11.37 -13.60 -10.38
CA LYS A 282 10.94 -14.62 -11.35
C LYS A 282 9.79 -14.10 -12.22
N GLY A 283 9.89 -14.22 -13.54
CA GLY A 283 8.75 -13.97 -14.41
C GLY A 283 8.89 -14.33 -15.88
N GLY A 284 7.77 -14.39 -16.61
CA GLY A 284 7.80 -14.65 -18.05
C GLY A 284 8.57 -13.58 -18.81
N PHE A 285 8.29 -12.32 -18.48
CA PHE A 285 9.00 -11.13 -18.96
C PHE A 285 9.43 -10.29 -17.77
N VAL A 286 10.71 -9.90 -17.74
CA VAL A 286 11.27 -9.07 -16.68
C VAL A 286 12.05 -7.92 -17.30
N LEU A 287 11.59 -6.69 -17.08
CA LEU A 287 12.15 -5.48 -17.67
C LEU A 287 12.48 -4.45 -16.58
N TRP A 288 13.64 -3.81 -16.71
CA TRP A 288 13.96 -2.60 -15.96
C TRP A 288 14.44 -1.51 -16.93
N THR A 289 13.97 -0.29 -16.73
CA THR A 289 14.41 0.90 -17.47
C THR A 289 14.81 2.00 -16.47
N ASP A 290 15.86 2.76 -16.81
CA ASP A 290 16.30 3.94 -16.05
C ASP A 290 16.55 3.64 -14.57
N VAL A 291 17.51 2.75 -14.30
CA VAL A 291 17.94 2.42 -12.93
C VAL A 291 19.21 3.19 -12.60
N GLU A 292 19.15 4.06 -11.61
CA GLU A 292 20.27 4.89 -11.16
C GLU A 292 20.57 4.67 -9.67
N GLY A 293 21.82 4.35 -9.33
CA GLY A 293 22.22 4.28 -7.93
C GLY A 293 23.70 4.15 -7.64
N GLY A 294 24.12 4.41 -6.40
CA GLY A 294 25.53 4.26 -6.00
C GLY A 294 26.00 2.81 -6.08
N LEU A 295 25.19 1.90 -5.55
CA LEU A 295 25.40 0.45 -5.58
C LEU A 295 24.10 -0.23 -6.06
N VAL A 296 24.22 -1.06 -7.10
CA VAL A 296 23.08 -1.73 -7.74
C VAL A 296 23.37 -3.22 -7.84
N LEU A 297 22.57 -4.03 -7.14
CA LEU A 297 22.76 -5.46 -6.95
C LEU A 297 21.54 -6.25 -7.45
N TRP A 298 21.79 -7.36 -8.14
CA TRP A 298 20.75 -8.33 -8.49
C TRP A 298 21.21 -9.76 -8.30
N THR A 299 20.37 -10.56 -7.67
CA THR A 299 20.62 -11.98 -7.43
C THR A 299 19.40 -12.80 -7.84
N ASP A 300 19.65 -13.99 -8.42
CA ASP A 300 18.61 -14.98 -8.75
C ASP A 300 17.48 -14.47 -9.65
N VAL A 301 17.83 -13.81 -10.76
CA VAL A 301 16.85 -13.32 -11.74
C VAL A 301 16.55 -14.40 -12.78
N LYS A 302 15.28 -14.82 -12.87
CA LYS A 302 14.82 -15.87 -13.78
C LYS A 302 13.66 -15.39 -14.66
N GLY A 303 13.75 -15.59 -15.97
CA GLY A 303 12.61 -15.38 -16.85
C GLY A 303 12.70 -15.90 -18.26
N GLY A 304 11.62 -15.78 -19.03
CA GLY A 304 11.64 -16.08 -20.47
C GLY A 304 12.41 -14.99 -21.23
N PHE A 305 12.10 -13.74 -20.93
CA PHE A 305 12.80 -12.55 -21.44
C PHE A 305 13.26 -11.69 -20.27
N VAL A 306 14.52 -11.28 -20.30
CA VAL A 306 15.13 -10.42 -19.28
C VAL A 306 15.82 -9.26 -19.99
N LEU A 307 15.22 -8.07 -19.92
CA LEU A 307 15.69 -6.87 -20.59
C LEU A 307 16.05 -5.77 -19.59
N ARG A 308 17.13 -5.05 -19.85
CA ARG A 308 17.51 -3.85 -19.11
C ARG A 308 18.08 -2.77 -20.01
N THR A 309 17.67 -1.55 -19.73
CA THR A 309 18.14 -0.35 -20.42
C THR A 309 18.53 0.72 -19.38
N ASP A 310 19.53 1.52 -19.70
CA ASP A 310 19.91 2.73 -18.96
C ASP A 310 20.19 2.48 -17.47
N VAL A 311 21.08 1.52 -17.18
CA VAL A 311 21.54 1.23 -15.82
C VAL A 311 22.78 2.05 -15.50
N LYS A 312 22.73 2.89 -14.47
CA LYS A 312 23.85 3.72 -14.02
C LYS A 312 24.17 3.46 -12.55
N GLY A 313 25.43 3.21 -12.23
CA GLY A 313 25.86 3.25 -10.84
C GLY A 313 27.34 3.12 -10.56
N GLY A 314 27.77 3.47 -9.35
CA GLY A 314 29.19 3.33 -8.96
C GLY A 314 29.64 1.87 -9.03
N PHE A 315 28.81 0.96 -8.51
CA PHE A 315 29.00 -0.49 -8.56
C PHE A 315 27.73 -1.17 -9.07
N VAL A 316 27.89 -2.04 -10.07
CA VAL A 316 26.81 -2.81 -10.70
C VAL A 316 27.20 -4.28 -10.63
N LEU A 317 26.53 -5.06 -9.76
CA LEU A 317 26.78 -6.49 -9.58
C LEU A 317 25.56 -7.31 -9.98
N ARG A 318 25.81 -8.45 -10.62
CA ARG A 318 24.77 -9.44 -10.82
C ARG A 318 25.26 -10.86 -10.75
N THR A 319 24.45 -11.71 -10.12
CA THR A 319 24.66 -13.15 -10.04
C THR A 319 23.40 -13.91 -10.47
N ASP A 320 23.59 -15.13 -10.98
CA ASP A 320 22.55 -16.13 -11.23
C ASP A 320 21.38 -15.65 -12.08
N VAL A 321 21.68 -15.40 -13.35
CA VAL A 321 20.70 -14.92 -14.33
C VAL A 321 20.32 -16.03 -15.26
N LYS A 322 19.03 -16.31 -15.39
CA LYS A 322 18.53 -17.31 -16.33
C LYS A 322 17.43 -16.71 -17.20
N GLY A 323 17.64 -16.72 -18.51
CA GLY A 323 16.76 -16.13 -19.51
C GLY A 323 16.61 -17.02 -20.74
N GLY A 324 15.46 -17.05 -21.42
CA GLY A 324 15.44 -17.46 -22.83
C GLY A 324 16.20 -16.43 -23.68
N PHE A 325 15.89 -15.15 -23.47
CA PHE A 325 16.56 -14.00 -24.04
C PHE A 325 17.02 -13.06 -22.92
N VAL A 326 18.28 -12.64 -22.95
CA VAL A 326 18.87 -11.71 -21.98
C VAL A 326 19.51 -10.55 -22.73
N LEU A 327 19.00 -9.32 -22.55
CA LEU A 327 19.50 -8.12 -23.24
C LEU A 327 19.78 -6.99 -22.25
N TRP A 328 20.89 -6.30 -22.50
CA TRP A 328 21.43 -5.19 -21.74
C TRP A 328 21.87 -4.09 -22.67
N THR A 329 21.40 -2.87 -22.41
CA THR A 329 21.82 -1.68 -23.13
C THR A 329 22.21 -0.58 -22.15
N ASP A 330 23.20 0.23 -22.53
CA ASP A 330 23.58 1.47 -21.83
C ASP A 330 23.90 1.31 -20.34
N VAL A 331 24.66 0.26 -19.99
CA VAL A 331 25.13 0.05 -18.62
C VAL A 331 26.38 0.88 -18.36
N LYS A 332 26.34 1.75 -17.34
CA LYS A 332 27.47 2.62 -16.95
C LYS A 332 27.80 2.42 -15.47
N GLY A 333 29.06 2.16 -15.16
CA GLY A 333 29.49 2.20 -13.76
C GLY A 333 30.98 2.14 -13.49
N GLY A 334 31.42 2.49 -12.28
CA GLY A 334 32.83 2.40 -11.90
C GLY A 334 33.33 0.95 -11.95
N PHE A 335 32.53 0.03 -11.41
CA PHE A 335 32.77 -1.40 -11.41
C PHE A 335 31.52 -2.14 -11.87
N VAL A 336 31.67 -3.05 -12.85
CA VAL A 336 30.58 -3.82 -13.43
C VAL A 336 30.96 -5.31 -13.41
N LEU A 337 30.20 -6.14 -12.69
CA LEU A 337 30.46 -7.58 -12.55
C LEU A 337 29.21 -8.41 -12.83
N TRP A 338 29.38 -9.42 -13.68
CA TRP A 338 28.36 -10.42 -14.03
C TRP A 338 28.89 -11.83 -13.77
N THR A 339 28.12 -12.63 -13.05
CA THR A 339 28.41 -14.05 -12.84
C THR A 339 27.21 -14.91 -13.18
N ASP A 340 27.46 -16.11 -13.71
CA ASP A 340 26.44 -17.14 -13.94
C ASP A 340 25.25 -16.70 -14.82
N VAL A 341 25.54 -16.03 -15.93
CA VAL A 341 24.51 -15.62 -16.89
C VAL A 341 24.24 -16.74 -17.89
N LYS A 342 23.00 -17.22 -17.94
CA LYS A 342 22.59 -18.32 -18.83
C LYS A 342 21.39 -17.91 -19.68
N GLY A 343 21.47 -18.11 -21.00
CA GLY A 343 20.29 -18.01 -21.86
C GLY A 343 20.48 -18.42 -23.30
N ARG A 344 19.40 -18.61 -24.09
CA ARG A 344 19.56 -18.98 -25.51
C ARG A 344 20.22 -17.86 -26.30
N PHE A 345 19.82 -16.62 -26.02
CA PHE A 345 20.41 -15.41 -26.58
C PHE A 345 20.84 -14.50 -25.43
N VAL A 346 22.08 -14.04 -25.48
CA VAL A 346 22.63 -13.12 -24.49
C VAL A 346 23.35 -11.97 -25.20
N LEU A 347 22.85 -10.75 -25.02
CA LEU A 347 23.31 -9.56 -25.73
C LEU A 347 23.62 -8.42 -24.75
N TRP A 348 24.78 -7.79 -24.92
CA TRP A 348 25.16 -6.55 -24.25
C TRP A 348 25.55 -5.48 -25.26
N THR A 349 25.04 -4.28 -25.08
CA THR A 349 25.41 -3.10 -25.87
C THR A 349 25.79 -1.93 -24.95
N ASP A 350 26.79 -1.17 -25.36
CA ASP A 350 27.19 0.11 -24.74
C ASP A 350 27.52 0.02 -23.24
N VAL A 351 28.20 -1.04 -22.82
CA VAL A 351 28.69 -1.21 -21.44
C VAL A 351 29.93 -0.36 -21.21
N LYS A 352 29.90 0.55 -20.23
CA LYS A 352 31.03 1.42 -19.87
C LYS A 352 31.39 1.29 -18.40
N GLY A 353 32.66 1.07 -18.09
CA GLY A 353 33.10 1.17 -16.70
C GLY A 353 34.59 1.19 -16.45
N GLY A 354 35.01 1.55 -15.24
CA GLY A 354 36.43 1.52 -14.86
C GLY A 354 36.99 0.09 -14.89
N PHE A 355 36.23 -0.84 -14.33
CA PHE A 355 36.50 -2.27 -14.34
C PHE A 355 35.25 -3.04 -14.78
N VAL A 356 35.40 -3.96 -15.73
CA VAL A 356 34.30 -4.78 -16.25
C VAL A 356 34.69 -6.26 -16.27
N LEU A 357 33.94 -7.10 -15.57
CA LEU A 357 34.20 -8.53 -15.43
C LEU A 357 32.95 -9.37 -15.71
N TRP A 358 33.13 -10.43 -16.49
CA TRP A 358 32.13 -11.47 -16.70
C TRP A 358 32.71 -12.85 -16.40
N THR A 359 31.95 -13.66 -15.66
CA THR A 359 32.29 -15.06 -15.39
C THR A 359 31.10 -15.96 -15.71
N ASP A 360 31.39 -17.15 -16.24
CA ASP A 360 30.40 -18.23 -16.46
C ASP A 360 29.17 -17.83 -17.30
N VAL A 361 29.41 -17.12 -18.41
CA VAL A 361 28.37 -16.77 -19.38
C VAL A 361 28.12 -17.95 -20.31
N LYS A 362 26.88 -18.45 -20.36
CA LYS A 362 26.50 -19.57 -21.24
C LYS A 362 25.32 -19.17 -22.13
N GLY A 363 25.44 -19.39 -23.43
CA GLY A 363 24.28 -19.28 -24.30
C GLY A 363 24.39 -19.88 -25.68
N GLY A 364 23.29 -19.98 -26.42
CA GLY A 364 23.33 -20.44 -27.81
C GLY A 364 24.02 -19.40 -28.69
N PHE A 365 23.66 -18.13 -28.50
CA PHE A 365 24.24 -16.96 -29.14
C PHE A 365 24.61 -15.93 -28.08
N VAL A 366 25.86 -15.46 -28.11
CA VAL A 366 26.38 -14.46 -27.18
C VAL A 366 27.04 -13.32 -27.96
N LEU A 367 26.60 -12.08 -27.74
CA LEU A 367 27.09 -10.90 -28.45
C LEU A 367 27.37 -9.73 -27.48
N TRP A 368 28.52 -9.10 -27.68
CA TRP A 368 28.88 -7.84 -27.03
C TRP A 368 29.20 -6.76 -28.07
N THR A 369 28.62 -5.58 -27.89
CA THR A 369 28.91 -4.40 -28.71
C THR A 369 29.24 -3.19 -27.83
N GLY A 370 30.25 -2.41 -28.21
CA GLY A 370 30.51 -1.10 -27.59
C GLY A 370 30.98 -1.14 -26.12
N VAL A 371 31.68 -2.20 -25.71
CA VAL A 371 32.23 -2.31 -24.35
C VAL A 371 33.43 -1.38 -24.19
N LYS A 372 33.42 -0.49 -23.20
CA LYS A 372 34.56 0.37 -22.87
C LYS A 372 34.93 0.27 -21.41
N GLY A 373 36.22 0.10 -21.10
CA GLY A 373 36.67 0.25 -19.73
C GLY A 373 38.16 0.34 -19.49
N GLY A 374 38.57 0.70 -18.28
CA GLY A 374 39.98 0.71 -17.91
C GLY A 374 40.57 -0.70 -17.94
N PHE A 375 39.84 -1.65 -17.34
CA PHE A 375 40.16 -3.07 -17.31
C PHE A 375 38.93 -3.89 -17.72
N VAL A 376 39.11 -4.85 -18.63
CA VAL A 376 38.03 -5.72 -19.12
C VAL A 376 38.48 -7.19 -19.09
N LEU A 377 37.72 -8.06 -18.42
CA LEU A 377 38.04 -9.49 -18.27
C LEU A 377 36.81 -10.38 -18.52
N TRP A 378 37.04 -11.48 -19.26
CA TRP A 378 36.07 -12.55 -19.46
C TRP A 378 36.64 -13.91 -19.10
N THR A 379 35.87 -14.68 -18.34
CA THR A 379 36.20 -16.07 -17.99
C THR A 379 34.99 -16.99 -18.20
N GLY A 380 35.23 -18.22 -18.69
CA GLY A 380 34.20 -19.26 -18.72
C GLY A 380 33.02 -18.98 -19.68
N VAL A 381 33.26 -18.28 -20.79
CA VAL A 381 32.24 -18.01 -21.82
C VAL A 381 32.04 -19.26 -22.69
N LYS A 382 30.81 -19.76 -22.77
CA LYS A 382 30.45 -20.90 -23.63
C LYS A 382 29.25 -20.56 -24.50
N GLY A 383 29.34 -20.81 -25.79
CA GLY A 383 28.18 -20.75 -26.64
C GLY A 383 28.41 -21.18 -28.07
N GLY A 384 27.33 -21.59 -28.74
CA GLY A 384 27.41 -22.08 -30.13
C GLY A 384 27.80 -20.98 -31.12
N PHE A 385 27.59 -19.70 -30.76
CA PHE A 385 28.11 -18.55 -31.47
C PHE A 385 28.45 -17.43 -30.49
N VAL A 386 29.67 -16.89 -30.57
CA VAL A 386 30.19 -15.84 -29.69
C VAL A 386 30.81 -14.72 -30.53
N LEU A 387 30.33 -13.48 -30.40
CA LEU A 387 30.81 -12.33 -31.17
C LEU A 387 31.07 -11.09 -30.29
N TRP A 388 32.13 -10.36 -30.61
CA TRP A 388 32.57 -9.16 -29.90
C TRP A 388 32.87 -8.05 -30.90
N THR A 389 32.30 -6.87 -30.69
CA THR A 389 32.57 -5.70 -31.54
C THR A 389 32.75 -4.43 -30.70
N GLY A 390 33.67 -3.56 -31.10
CA GLY A 390 33.84 -2.26 -30.46
C GLY A 390 34.30 -2.29 -29.00
N VAL A 391 35.03 -3.34 -28.59
CA VAL A 391 35.68 -3.42 -27.27
C VAL A 391 36.88 -2.46 -27.23
N LYS A 392 36.94 -1.58 -26.23
CA LYS A 392 38.08 -0.69 -25.98
C LYS A 392 38.46 -0.69 -24.51
N GLY A 393 39.74 -0.85 -24.20
CA GLY A 393 40.21 -0.64 -22.83
C GLY A 393 41.71 -0.54 -22.68
N GLY A 394 42.14 -0.09 -21.49
CA GLY A 394 43.56 -0.02 -21.14
C GLY A 394 44.20 -1.41 -21.01
N PHE A 395 43.42 -2.37 -20.51
CA PHE A 395 43.79 -3.78 -20.43
C PHE A 395 42.58 -4.69 -20.73
N VAL A 396 42.76 -5.68 -21.60
CA VAL A 396 41.70 -6.60 -22.06
C VAL A 396 42.23 -8.04 -22.03
N LEU A 397 41.55 -8.96 -21.32
CA LEU A 397 41.96 -10.36 -21.17
C LEU A 397 40.78 -11.33 -21.37
N TRP A 398 41.01 -12.46 -22.07
CA TRP A 398 40.04 -13.55 -22.22
C TRP A 398 40.66 -14.89 -21.79
N THR A 399 39.89 -15.73 -21.10
CA THR A 399 40.28 -17.10 -20.79
C THR A 399 39.11 -18.07 -20.99
N ASP A 400 39.41 -19.25 -21.54
CA ASP A 400 38.49 -20.40 -21.58
C ASP A 400 37.18 -20.20 -22.41
N VAL A 401 37.29 -19.54 -23.57
CA VAL A 401 36.19 -19.41 -24.54
C VAL A 401 36.05 -20.71 -25.34
N LYS A 402 34.90 -21.38 -25.23
CA LYS A 402 34.58 -22.59 -26.02
C LYS A 402 33.40 -22.30 -26.96
N GLY A 403 33.69 -22.30 -28.26
CA GLY A 403 32.72 -22.14 -29.35
C GLY A 403 32.02 -23.44 -29.74
#